data_AF-A0A955S7Y6-F1
#
_entry.id   AF-A0A955S7Y6-F1
#
_cell.length_a   1.000
_cell.length_b   1.000
_cell.length_c   1.000
_cell.angle_alpha   90.00
_cell.angle_beta   90.00
_cell.angle_gamma   90.00
#
_symmetry.space_group_name_H-M   'P 1'
#
loop_
_entity.id
_entity.type
_entity.pdbx_description
1 polymer ?
#
loop_
_entity_poly.entity_id
_entity_poly.type
_entity_poly.pdbx_seq_one_letter_code
_entity_poly.pdbx_strand_id
1 'polypeptide(L)'
;MKKYLLVVVLSFVLTGCAEKLQGYIDQPESFFRDPHYDHYKNELETIESAYLKKEMSYAQYLDKKQELENKYSKEVQEREAIIESHE
;
A
#
# COMPACT_ATOMS: atom_id res chain seq x y z
N MET A 1 34.83 -6.02 -36.06
CA MET A 1 33.39 -5.65 -36.05
C MET A 1 32.57 -6.41 -35.02
N LYS A 2 32.74 -7.73 -34.80
CA LYS A 2 31.98 -8.52 -33.79
C LYS A 2 32.11 -8.04 -32.33
N LYS A 3 33.27 -7.48 -31.94
CA LYS A 3 33.51 -7.00 -30.55
C LYS A 3 32.66 -5.77 -30.19
N TYR A 4 32.44 -4.87 -31.15
CA TYR A 4 31.62 -3.67 -30.94
C TYR A 4 30.13 -4.03 -30.90
N LEU A 5 29.70 -5.04 -31.65
CA LEU A 5 28.33 -5.56 -31.61
C LEU A 5 27.96 -6.06 -30.20
N LEU A 6 28.89 -6.74 -29.53
CA LEU A 6 28.67 -7.29 -28.19
C LEU A 6 28.58 -6.18 -27.14
N VAL A 7 29.37 -5.10 -27.27
CA VAL A 7 29.29 -3.92 -26.41
C VAL A 7 27.97 -3.18 -26.59
N VAL A 8 27.50 -3.02 -27.83
CA VAL A 8 26.21 -2.37 -28.13
C VAL A 8 25.05 -3.17 -27.55
N VAL A 9 25.05 -4.50 -27.71
CA VAL A 9 24.03 -5.37 -27.11
C VAL A 9 24.06 -5.30 -25.58
N LEU A 10 25.24 -5.26 -24.97
CA LEU A 10 25.38 -5.13 -23.52
C LEU A 10 24.82 -3.79 -23.02
N SER A 11 25.04 -2.69 -23.74
CA SER A 11 24.50 -1.37 -23.37
C SER A 11 22.97 -1.31 -23.43
N PHE A 12 22.33 -1.99 -24.40
CA PHE A 12 20.86 -2.05 -24.49
C PHE A 12 20.21 -2.87 -23.36
N VAL A 13 20.88 -3.92 -22.89
CA VAL A 13 20.39 -4.73 -21.76
C VAL A 13 20.46 -3.95 -20.45
N LEU A 14 21.51 -3.13 -20.26
CA LEU A 14 21.70 -2.34 -19.03
C LEU A 14 20.71 -1.16 -18.93
N THR A 15 20.36 -0.50 -20.04
CA THR A 15 19.37 0.60 -20.03
C THR A 15 17.94 0.09 -19.79
N GLY A 16 17.61 -1.13 -20.24
CA GLY A 16 16.29 -1.74 -20.01
C GLY A 16 16.00 -2.10 -18.54
N CYS A 17 17.04 -2.23 -17.71
CA CYS A 17 16.88 -2.44 -16.26
C CYS A 17 16.78 -1.13 -15.47
N ALA A 18 17.25 0.00 -16.02
CA ALA A 18 17.28 1.28 -15.32
C ALA A 18 15.88 1.84 -15.06
N GLU A 19 14.95 1.73 -16.02
CA GLU A 19 13.57 2.23 -15.86
C GLU A 19 12.79 1.45 -14.78
N LYS A 20 13.02 0.14 -14.70
CA LYS A 20 12.41 -0.70 -13.66
C LYS A 20 13.00 -0.38 -12.29
N LEU A 21 14.32 -0.18 -12.22
CA LEU A 21 15.03 0.24 -11.01
C LEU A 21 14.63 1.62 -10.52
N GLN A 22 14.37 2.56 -11.43
CA GLN A 22 13.90 3.91 -11.11
C GLN A 22 12.54 3.84 -10.38
N GLY A 23 11.59 3.01 -10.87
CA GLY A 23 10.33 2.77 -10.17
C GLY A 23 10.49 2.11 -8.79
N TYR A 24 11.53 1.29 -8.59
CA TYR A 24 11.86 0.70 -7.29
C TYR A 24 12.52 1.71 -6.32
N ILE A 25 13.29 2.67 -6.83
CA ILE A 25 13.95 3.72 -6.05
C ILE A 25 12.97 4.84 -5.70
N ASP A 26 12.05 5.17 -6.62
CA ASP A 26 11.12 6.28 -6.47
C ASP A 26 9.91 5.93 -5.56
N GLN A 27 9.61 4.64 -5.33
CA GLN A 27 8.52 4.19 -4.45
C GLN A 27 8.92 2.99 -3.57
N PRO A 28 9.85 3.16 -2.61
CA PRO A 28 10.24 2.08 -1.70
C PRO A 28 9.10 1.64 -0.76
N GLU A 29 8.02 2.41 -0.63
CA GLU A 29 6.89 2.11 0.23
C GLU A 29 6.07 0.88 -0.22
N SER A 30 6.05 0.56 -1.52
CA SER A 30 5.14 -0.48 -2.03
C SER A 30 5.55 -1.90 -1.67
N PHE A 31 6.78 -2.13 -1.20
CA PHE A 31 7.25 -3.47 -0.80
C PHE A 31 6.74 -3.92 0.58
N PHE A 32 6.28 -2.97 1.42
CA PHE A 32 5.87 -3.24 2.81
C PHE A 32 4.43 -2.81 3.12
N ARG A 33 3.63 -2.51 2.08
CA ARG A 33 2.22 -2.14 2.27
C ARG A 33 1.39 -3.37 2.63
N ASP A 34 0.89 -3.43 3.87
CA ASP A 34 -0.14 -4.38 4.26
C ASP A 34 -1.44 -3.98 3.54
N PRO A 35 -1.97 -4.83 2.62
CA PRO A 35 -3.18 -4.51 1.87
C PRO A 35 -4.39 -4.19 2.76
N HIS A 36 -4.43 -4.74 3.97
CA HIS A 36 -5.52 -4.51 4.91
C HIS A 36 -5.38 -3.16 5.61
N TYR A 37 -4.15 -2.77 5.95
CA TYR A 37 -3.88 -1.43 6.46
C TYR A 37 -4.17 -0.36 5.40
N ASP A 38 -3.76 -0.60 4.15
CA ASP A 38 -4.05 0.30 3.03
C ASP A 38 -5.56 0.46 2.81
N HIS A 39 -6.30 -0.64 2.86
CA HIS A 39 -7.76 -0.60 2.74
C HIS A 39 -8.41 0.19 3.88
N TYR A 40 -8.04 -0.10 5.13
CA TYR A 40 -8.48 0.65 6.30
C TYR A 40 -8.18 2.14 6.17
N LYS A 41 -6.97 2.48 5.74
CA LYS A 41 -6.51 3.87 5.61
C LYS A 41 -7.30 4.63 4.54
N ASN A 42 -7.55 4.01 3.38
CA ASN A 42 -8.34 4.60 2.31
C ASN A 42 -9.81 4.83 2.72
N GLU A 43 -10.42 3.88 3.45
CA GLU A 43 -11.78 4.04 3.96
C GLU A 43 -11.86 5.15 5.01
N LEU A 44 -10.88 5.24 5.92
CA LEU A 44 -10.79 6.30 6.91
C LEU A 44 -10.68 7.68 6.25
N GLU A 45 -9.81 7.83 5.26
CA GLU A 45 -9.65 9.09 4.51
C GLU A 45 -10.93 9.50 3.78
N THR A 46 -11.69 8.52 3.27
CA THR A 46 -12.99 8.76 2.65
C THR A 46 -14.00 9.31 3.65
N ILE A 47 -14.08 8.68 4.84
CA ILE A 47 -14.96 9.12 5.94
C ILE A 47 -14.57 10.54 6.42
N GLU A 48 -13.28 10.77 6.64
CA GLU A 48 -12.74 12.06 7.06
C GLU A 48 -13.01 13.15 6.02
N SER A 49 -12.80 12.86 4.72
CA SER A 49 -13.07 13.79 3.63
C SER A 49 -14.55 14.18 3.59
N ALA A 50 -15.46 13.21 3.74
CA ALA A 50 -16.89 13.47 3.74
C ALA A 50 -17.33 14.32 4.95
N TYR A 51 -16.74 14.09 6.13
CA TYR A 51 -16.96 14.98 7.29
C TYR A 51 -16.44 16.40 7.03
N LEU A 52 -15.23 16.56 6.50
CA LEU A 52 -14.64 17.87 6.20
C LEU A 52 -15.43 18.63 5.14
N LYS A 53 -16.01 17.92 4.16
CA LYS A 53 -16.93 18.47 3.15
C LYS A 53 -18.34 18.75 3.69
N LYS A 54 -18.60 18.46 4.97
CA LYS A 54 -19.90 18.62 5.63
C LYS A 54 -21.01 17.75 5.01
N GLU A 55 -20.64 16.65 4.38
CA GLU A 55 -21.56 15.66 3.81
C GLU A 55 -22.16 14.74 4.89
N MET A 56 -21.59 14.75 6.10
CA MET A 56 -22.10 14.05 7.27
C MET A 56 -21.97 14.91 8.54
N SER A 57 -22.83 14.63 9.52
CA SER A 57 -22.71 15.21 10.86
C SER A 57 -21.55 14.61 11.64
N TYR A 58 -21.12 15.30 12.71
CA TYR A 58 -20.08 14.79 13.59
C TYR A 58 -20.45 13.45 14.26
N ALA A 59 -21.73 13.28 14.63
CA ALA A 59 -22.21 12.02 15.19
C ALA A 59 -22.07 10.87 14.18
N GLN A 60 -22.50 11.09 12.92
CA GLN A 60 -22.35 10.10 11.86
C GLN A 60 -20.89 9.79 11.53
N TYR A 61 -20.00 10.79 11.60
CA TYR A 61 -18.57 10.59 11.46
C TYR A 61 -18.02 9.67 12.55
N LEU A 62 -18.36 9.92 13.82
CA LEU A 62 -17.92 9.09 14.94
C LEU A 62 -18.42 7.66 14.81
N ASP A 63 -19.70 7.47 14.48
CA ASP A 63 -20.28 6.13 14.32
C ASP A 63 -19.56 5.34 13.20
N LYS A 64 -19.39 5.97 12.03
CA LYS A 64 -18.71 5.33 10.88
C LYS A 64 -17.24 5.04 11.17
N LYS A 65 -16.54 5.95 11.85
CA LYS A 65 -15.15 5.76 12.24
C LYS A 65 -15.01 4.60 13.23
N GLN A 66 -15.87 4.56 14.25
CA GLN A 66 -15.87 3.49 15.24
C GLN A 66 -16.16 2.13 14.60
N GLU A 67 -17.13 2.07 13.67
CA GLU A 67 -17.44 0.84 12.92
C GLU A 67 -16.21 0.34 12.13
N LEU A 68 -15.53 1.25 11.43
CA LEU A 68 -14.32 0.94 10.67
C LEU A 68 -13.17 0.46 11.57
N GLU A 69 -12.93 1.14 12.68
CA GLU A 69 -11.89 0.77 13.66
C GLU A 69 -12.18 -0.61 14.29
N ASN A 70 -13.44 -0.89 14.63
CA ASN A 70 -13.85 -2.18 15.17
C ASN A 70 -13.62 -3.31 14.16
N LYS A 71 -13.96 -3.07 12.89
CA LYS A 71 -13.73 -4.04 11.81
C LYS A 71 -12.24 -4.34 11.65
N TYR A 72 -11.41 -3.31 11.55
CA TYR A 72 -9.96 -3.47 11.41
C TYR A 72 -9.34 -4.17 12.62
N SER A 73 -9.75 -3.78 13.83
CA SER A 73 -9.29 -4.42 15.07
C SER A 73 -9.59 -5.92 15.11
N LYS A 74 -10.79 -6.33 14.66
CA LYS A 74 -11.16 -7.75 14.54
C LYS A 74 -10.25 -8.50 13.56
N GLU A 75 -9.97 -7.92 12.39
CA GLU A 75 -9.07 -8.51 11.40
C GLU A 75 -7.64 -8.68 11.96
N VAL A 76 -7.14 -7.71 12.73
CA VAL A 76 -5.83 -7.79 13.39
C VAL A 76 -5.82 -8.91 14.44
N GLN A 77 -6.83 -8.97 15.31
CA GLN A 77 -6.93 -10.01 16.34
C GLN A 77 -7.00 -11.43 15.74
N GLU A 78 -7.73 -11.61 14.64
CA GLU A 78 -7.80 -12.91 13.95
C GLU A 78 -6.44 -13.34 13.41
N ARG A 79 -5.63 -12.40 12.91
CA ARG A 79 -4.27 -12.66 12.42
C ARG A 79 -3.30 -12.98 13.56
N GLU A 80 -3.35 -12.19 14.63
CA GLU A 80 -2.54 -12.43 15.83
C GLU A 80 -2.84 -13.83 16.41
N ALA A 81 -4.12 -14.21 16.51
CA ALA A 81 -4.51 -15.55 16.95
C ALA A 81 -3.98 -16.67 16.03
N ILE A 82 -3.94 -16.45 14.71
CA ILE A 82 -3.33 -17.42 13.78
C ILE A 82 -1.83 -17.56 14.04
N ILE A 83 -1.12 -16.44 14.22
CA ILE A 83 0.32 -16.43 14.47
C ILE A 83 0.63 -17.15 15.79
N GLU A 84 -0.07 -16.79 16.87
CA GLU A 84 0.09 -17.41 18.19
C GLU A 84 -0.24 -18.91 18.17
N SER A 85 -1.20 -19.36 17.36
CA SER A 85 -1.53 -20.79 17.24
C SER A 85 -0.48 -21.62 16.50
N HIS A 86 0.47 -20.98 15.81
CA HIS A 86 1.55 -21.63 15.05
C HIS A 86 2.93 -21.50 15.72
N GLU A 87 3.01 -20.85 16.90
CA GLU A 87 4.19 -20.83 17.79
C GLU A 87 4.16 -21.98 18.82
#